data_AF-A0A954MYY8-F1
#
_entry.id   AF-A0A954MYY8-F1
#
_cell.length_a   1.000
_cell.length_b   1.000
_cell.length_c   1.000
_cell.angle_alpha   90.00
_cell.angle_beta   90.00
_cell.angle_gamma   90.00
#
_symmetry.space_group_name_H-M   'P 1'
#
loop_
_entity.id
_entity.type
_entity.pdbx_description
1 polymer ?
#
loop_
_entity_poly.entity_id
_entity_poly.type
_entity_poly.pdbx_seq_one_letter_code
_entity_poly.pdbx_strand_id
1 'polypeptide(L)'
;MASKRQKGLVIVESPAKAKKINSYLGTDYTVLASMGHVCDLPQTASAIPTEIKKERPWTKLGVNVESDFEPFYLIPKDKEKVVKELRSALKNSEELILATDE
;
A
#
# COMPACT_ATOMS: atom_id res chain seq x y z
N MET A 1 19.87 -10.39 -22.21
CA MET A 1 20.53 -9.53 -21.20
C MET A 1 19.66 -9.56 -19.96
N ALA A 2 20.17 -10.04 -18.82
CA ALA A 2 19.38 -10.05 -17.58
C ALA A 2 19.13 -8.59 -17.16
N SER A 3 17.86 -8.22 -16.99
CA SER A 3 17.49 -6.89 -16.45
C SER A 3 18.11 -6.75 -15.07
N LYS A 4 19.02 -5.79 -14.88
CA LYS A 4 19.66 -5.53 -13.60
C LYS A 4 18.57 -5.14 -12.59
N ARG A 5 18.33 -5.98 -11.59
CA ARG A 5 17.43 -5.67 -10.48
C ARG A 5 17.99 -4.49 -9.69
N GLN A 6 17.08 -3.67 -9.16
CA GLN A 6 17.42 -2.54 -8.31
C GLN A 6 17.81 -3.07 -6.93
N LYS A 7 18.78 -2.43 -6.24
CA LYS A 7 19.21 -2.87 -4.91
C LYS A 7 18.05 -2.82 -3.91
N GLY A 8 17.22 -1.78 -3.97
CA GLY A 8 16.05 -1.69 -3.10
C GLY A 8 14.92 -0.81 -3.63
N LEU A 9 13.70 -1.13 -3.19
CA LEU A 9 12.54 -0.24 -3.27
C LEU A 9 12.37 0.46 -1.92
N VAL A 10 12.42 1.78 -1.92
CA VAL A 10 12.13 2.62 -0.75
C VAL A 10 10.72 3.19 -0.90
N ILE A 11 9.87 2.95 0.10
CA ILE A 11 8.50 3.49 0.14
C ILE A 11 8.41 4.58 1.22
N VAL A 12 7.93 5.75 0.83
CA VAL A 12 7.71 6.93 1.70
C VAL A 12 6.27 7.40 1.60
N GLU A 13 5.77 8.24 2.51
CA GLU A 13 4.36 8.64 2.46
C GLU A 13 4.06 9.72 1.40
N SER A 14 5.03 10.62 1.12
CA SER A 14 4.81 11.81 0.28
C SER A 14 5.73 11.93 -0.94
N PRO A 15 5.26 12.49 -2.08
CA PRO A 15 6.08 12.70 -3.27
C PRO A 15 7.28 13.62 -3.04
N ALA A 16 7.15 14.58 -2.12
CA ALA A 16 8.23 15.52 -1.78
C ALA A 16 9.39 14.78 -1.11
N LYS A 17 9.12 13.90 -0.14
CA LYS A 17 10.15 13.05 0.47
C LYS A 17 10.77 12.10 -0.55
N ALA A 18 9.96 11.53 -1.45
CA ALA A 18 10.47 10.62 -2.47
C ALA A 18 11.54 11.31 -3.35
N LYS A 19 11.25 12.54 -3.82
CA LYS A 19 12.21 13.35 -4.58
C LYS A 19 13.49 13.64 -3.79
N LYS A 20 13.36 13.98 -2.50
CA LYS A 20 14.50 14.30 -1.63
C LYS A 20 15.38 13.08 -1.37
N ILE A 21 14.80 11.95 -0.99
CA ILE A 21 15.56 10.72 -0.70
C ILE A 21 16.21 10.16 -1.97
N ASN A 22 15.52 10.26 -3.11
CA ASN A 22 16.08 9.85 -4.40
C ASN A 22 17.36 10.63 -4.75
N SER A 23 17.46 11.90 -4.33
CA SER A 23 18.68 12.71 -4.52
C SER A 23 19.88 12.22 -3.71
N TYR A 24 19.65 11.49 -2.61
CA TYR A 24 20.71 10.94 -1.76
C TYR A 24 21.12 9.52 -2.16
N LEU A 25 20.15 8.67 -2.55
CA LEU A 25 20.39 7.26 -2.80
C LEU A 25 20.84 6.92 -4.23
N GLY A 26 20.55 7.80 -5.19
CA GLY A 26 20.94 7.63 -6.59
C GLY A 26 20.20 6.49 -7.30
N THR A 27 20.78 5.99 -8.40
CA THR A 27 20.10 5.08 -9.35
C THR A 27 20.09 3.60 -8.94
N ASP A 28 20.68 3.27 -7.80
CA ASP A 28 20.67 1.90 -7.27
C ASP A 28 19.35 1.57 -6.54
N TYR A 29 18.60 2.61 -6.13
CA TYR A 29 17.34 2.48 -5.42
C TYR A 29 16.21 3.08 -6.24
N THR A 30 15.03 2.48 -6.12
CA THR A 30 13.78 3.06 -6.61
C THR A 30 13.04 3.64 -5.41
N VAL A 31 12.70 4.93 -5.44
CA VAL A 31 11.98 5.59 -4.35
C VAL A 31 10.57 5.96 -4.83
N LEU A 32 9.55 5.38 -4.22
CA LEU A 32 8.14 5.62 -4.56
C LEU A 32 7.37 6.13 -3.34
N ALA A 33 6.32 6.91 -3.61
CA ALA A 33 5.43 7.41 -2.57
C ALA A 33 4.14 6.57 -2.50
N SER A 34 3.70 6.24 -1.30
CA SER A 34 2.41 5.57 -1.07
C SER A 34 1.20 6.50 -1.24
N MET A 35 1.45 7.82 -1.32
CA MET A 35 0.42 8.86 -1.31
C MET A 35 -0.44 8.79 -0.04
N GLY A 36 0.20 8.58 1.13
CA GLY A 36 -0.48 8.35 2.42
C GLY A 36 -0.94 6.90 2.62
N HIS A 37 -2.06 6.71 3.33
CA HIS A 37 -2.62 5.39 3.57
C HIS A 37 -3.08 4.71 2.27
N VAL A 38 -2.76 3.41 2.14
CA VAL A 38 -3.16 2.57 1.00
C VAL A 38 -4.32 1.65 1.31
N CYS A 39 -4.64 1.47 2.59
CA CYS A 39 -5.77 0.69 3.09
C CYS A 39 -6.53 1.53 4.12
N ASP A 40 -7.85 1.36 4.15
CA ASP A 40 -8.73 1.98 5.15
C ASP A 40 -9.92 1.05 5.45
N LEU A 41 -10.66 1.36 6.51
CA LEU A 41 -11.95 0.73 6.75
C LEU A 41 -12.95 1.12 5.65
N PRO A 42 -13.96 0.28 5.37
CA PRO A 42 -15.00 0.62 4.40
C PRO A 42 -15.79 1.85 4.85
N GLN A 43 -15.66 2.94 4.12
CA GLN A 43 -16.44 4.16 4.38
C GLN A 43 -17.91 4.02 3.98
N THR A 44 -18.21 3.11 3.06
CA THR A 44 -19.58 2.86 2.59
C THR A 44 -19.79 1.38 2.36
N ALA A 45 -21.04 0.93 2.51
CA ALA A 45 -21.39 -0.45 2.20
C ALA A 45 -21.07 -0.80 0.73
N SER A 46 -21.19 0.12 -0.23
CA SER A 46 -20.89 -0.15 -1.64
C SER A 46 -19.43 -0.45 -1.93
N ALA A 47 -18.49 -0.03 -1.08
CA ALA A 47 -17.06 -0.31 -1.23
C ALA A 47 -16.70 -1.78 -0.95
N ILE A 48 -17.54 -2.51 -0.20
CA ILE A 48 -17.26 -3.88 0.20
C ILE A 48 -17.72 -4.85 -0.93
N PRO A 49 -16.88 -5.81 -1.36
CA PRO A 49 -17.26 -6.84 -2.32
C PRO A 49 -18.51 -7.63 -1.86
N THR A 50 -19.36 -8.01 -2.80
CA THR A 50 -20.66 -8.65 -2.51
C THR A 50 -20.48 -10.00 -1.82
N GLU A 51 -19.43 -10.72 -2.19
CA GLU A 51 -19.06 -12.03 -1.66
C GLU A 51 -18.71 -11.89 -0.17
N ILE A 52 -17.85 -10.92 0.16
CA ILE A 52 -17.43 -10.62 1.53
C ILE A 52 -18.61 -10.19 2.40
N LYS A 53 -19.56 -9.38 1.87
CA LYS A 53 -20.76 -8.98 2.63
C LYS A 53 -21.62 -10.16 3.04
N LYS A 54 -21.70 -11.20 2.21
CA LYS A 54 -22.51 -12.39 2.47
C LYS A 54 -21.85 -13.28 3.52
N GLU A 55 -20.54 -13.42 3.44
CA GLU A 55 -19.75 -14.23 4.39
C GLU A 55 -19.56 -13.53 5.74
N ARG A 56 -19.36 -12.20 5.73
CA ARG A 56 -19.01 -11.39 6.90
C ARG A 56 -19.88 -10.12 6.95
N PRO A 57 -21.15 -10.21 7.40
CA PRO A 57 -22.08 -9.08 7.38
C PRO A 57 -21.64 -7.89 8.24
N TRP A 58 -20.84 -8.14 9.28
CA TRP A 58 -20.25 -7.11 10.17
C TRP A 58 -19.27 -6.18 9.46
N THR A 59 -18.76 -6.55 8.27
CA THR A 59 -17.82 -5.72 7.51
C THR A 59 -18.38 -4.35 7.13
N LYS A 60 -19.71 -4.17 7.13
CA LYS A 60 -20.35 -2.85 6.95
C LYS A 60 -19.98 -1.85 8.05
N LEU A 61 -19.71 -2.33 9.26
CA LEU A 61 -19.22 -1.52 10.37
C LEU A 61 -17.70 -1.28 10.27
N GLY A 62 -17.00 -2.09 9.47
CA GLY A 62 -15.54 -2.07 9.35
C GLY A 62 -14.81 -2.80 10.48
N VAL A 63 -15.46 -3.04 11.62
CA VAL A 63 -14.85 -3.69 12.79
C VAL A 63 -15.80 -4.75 13.36
N ASN A 64 -15.26 -5.92 13.68
CA ASN A 64 -16.01 -7.00 14.32
C ASN A 64 -16.00 -6.84 15.84
N VAL A 65 -17.04 -6.23 16.39
CA VAL A 65 -17.16 -6.01 17.86
C VAL A 65 -17.35 -7.29 18.66
N GLU A 66 -17.68 -8.41 18.01
CA GLU A 66 -17.91 -9.72 18.65
C GLU A 66 -16.65 -10.60 18.63
N SER A 67 -15.61 -10.20 17.90
CA SER A 67 -14.37 -10.97 17.73
C SER A 67 -13.16 -10.06 17.85
N ASP A 68 -12.83 -9.68 19.09
CA ASP A 68 -11.64 -8.91 19.46
C ASP A 68 -11.38 -7.66 18.60
N PHE A 69 -12.46 -7.01 18.15
CA PHE A 69 -12.39 -5.82 17.28
C PHE A 69 -11.60 -6.07 15.98
N GLU A 70 -11.73 -7.27 15.37
CA GLU A 70 -11.09 -7.60 14.09
C GLU A 70 -11.44 -6.54 13.03
N PRO A 71 -10.46 -5.80 12.48
CA PRO A 71 -10.71 -4.80 11.46
C PRO A 71 -10.83 -5.44 10.08
N PHE A 72 -11.75 -4.94 9.26
CA PHE A 72 -11.81 -5.22 7.84
C PHE A 72 -11.25 -4.05 7.05
N TYR A 73 -10.01 -4.20 6.57
CA TYR A 73 -9.38 -3.24 5.69
C TYR A 73 -9.62 -3.56 4.22
N LEU A 74 -9.84 -2.53 3.42
CA LEU A 74 -9.86 -2.61 1.97
C LEU A 74 -8.93 -1.58 1.36
N ILE A 75 -8.53 -1.80 0.11
CA ILE A 75 -7.78 -0.82 -0.68
C ILE A 75 -8.82 0.06 -1.38
N PRO A 76 -8.85 1.37 -1.11
CA PRO A 76 -9.73 2.30 -1.84
C PRO A 76 -9.42 2.31 -3.34
N LYS A 77 -10.43 2.54 -4.18
CA LYS A 77 -10.30 2.52 -5.65
C LYS A 77 -9.21 3.46 -6.18
N ASP A 78 -9.05 4.62 -5.57
CA ASP A 78 -8.02 5.61 -5.92
C ASP A 78 -6.60 5.14 -5.57
N LYS A 79 -6.46 4.18 -4.64
CA LYS A 79 -5.17 3.59 -4.21
C LYS A 79 -4.80 2.31 -4.94
N GLU A 80 -5.72 1.67 -5.66
CA GLU A 80 -5.45 0.43 -6.40
C GLU A 80 -4.28 0.58 -7.38
N LYS A 81 -4.20 1.70 -8.09
CA LYS A 81 -3.10 1.99 -9.03
C LYS A 81 -1.75 2.08 -8.31
N VAL A 82 -1.73 2.79 -7.18
CA VAL A 82 -0.51 2.95 -6.35
C VAL A 82 -0.06 1.59 -5.84
N VAL A 83 -0.95 0.80 -5.27
CA VAL A 83 -0.62 -0.55 -4.78
C VAL A 83 -0.10 -1.44 -5.90
N LYS A 84 -0.70 -1.36 -7.10
CA LYS A 84 -0.25 -2.12 -8.27
C LYS A 84 1.16 -1.71 -8.69
N GLU A 85 1.45 -0.41 -8.71
CA GLU A 85 2.77 0.14 -9.01
C GLU A 85 3.82 -0.33 -7.98
N LEU A 86 3.53 -0.20 -6.68
CA LEU A 86 4.40 -0.65 -5.60
C LEU A 86 4.69 -2.16 -5.69
N ARG A 87 3.65 -2.97 -5.94
CA ARG A 87 3.81 -4.42 -6.15
C ARG A 87 4.65 -4.74 -7.39
N SER A 88 4.54 -3.95 -8.44
CA SER A 88 5.35 -4.13 -9.66
C SER A 88 6.81 -3.76 -9.42
N ALA A 89 7.07 -2.64 -8.73
CA ALA A 89 8.42 -2.22 -8.37
C ALA A 89 9.11 -3.25 -7.47
N LEU A 90 8.39 -3.77 -6.47
CA LEU A 90 8.90 -4.79 -5.54
C LEU A 90 9.41 -6.06 -6.26
N LYS A 91 8.75 -6.48 -7.36
CA LYS A 91 9.20 -7.64 -8.14
C LYS A 91 10.56 -7.44 -8.82
N ASN A 92 10.98 -6.19 -8.99
CA ASN A 92 12.21 -5.78 -9.66
C ASN A 92 13.30 -5.31 -8.68
N SER A 93 13.05 -5.41 -7.38
CA SER A 93 13.96 -5.00 -6.31
C SER A 93 14.44 -6.20 -5.50
N GLU A 94 15.63 -6.10 -4.94
CA GLU A 94 16.19 -7.12 -4.05
C GLU A 94 15.70 -6.94 -2.61
N GLU A 95 15.58 -5.68 -2.16
CA GLU A 95 15.12 -5.33 -0.82
C GLU A 95 13.93 -4.37 -0.82
N LEU A 96 13.16 -4.38 0.28
CA LEU A 96 12.08 -3.44 0.55
C LEU A 96 12.42 -2.64 1.82
N ILE A 97 12.46 -1.31 1.69
CA ILE A 97 12.72 -0.38 2.78
C ILE A 97 11.46 0.46 3.01
N LEU A 98 10.94 0.41 4.22
CA LEU A 98 9.81 1.24 4.66
C LEU A 98 10.36 2.46 5.38
N ALA A 99 10.23 3.63 4.76
CA ALA A 99 10.74 4.91 5.25
C ALA A 99 9.57 5.88 5.53
N THR A 100 8.58 5.39 6.28
CA THR A 100 7.48 6.21 6.81
C THR A 100 7.98 7.09 7.96
N ASP A 101 7.19 8.08 8.36
CA ASP A 101 7.41 8.79 9.62
C ASP A 101 7.36 7.83 10.82
N GLU A 102 8.09 8.20 11.89
CA GLU A 102 8.06 7.53 13.21
C GLU A 102 6.86 7.95 14.06
#